data_AF-A0A4R1RI20-F1
#
_entry.id   AF-A0A4R1RI20-F1
#
_cell.length_a   1.000
_cell.length_b   1.000
_cell.length_c   1.000
_cell.angle_alpha   90.00
_cell.angle_beta   90.00
_cell.angle_gamma   90.00
#
_symmetry.space_group_name_H-M   'P 1'
#
loop_
_entity.id
_entity.type
_entity.pdbx_description
1 polymer ?
#
loop_
_entity_poly.entity_id
_entity_poly.type
_entity_poly.pdbx_seq_one_letter_code
_entity_poly.pdbx_strand_id
1 'polypeptide(L)'
;MGYFFNILHTAYTTAYKHGVEKKYTEPKIYHGGKHFDLSKRWYVYYSYAHPTLRDKQGRPVLVRQTPITLKVNRNYKTKEKRLLHFGIIKDVLHEMLKGGFSPYKDEFKLDYTEYTAEAALDYAYSLKVESLSDTSIPDYRSRLNQFKTYLKSKGLLERSILDITKQIVNGYLNGILKATSARNRNNTRIVISALFGVLEDNDIIQRNFVANIKVLETNSVRHQTYSLDVLEGLFSYMKENDPLLLLFIKFVSYNVLRPIEVCRLRIKDINLDEKQLQFKAKNKPTKTKIIPDIVVNEIMGFDFSVQDYFLFTPNGIGLWPIKENYRRDYFTKRFKKLKEKYNDYLIEQGESFQLGNEYTVYSFRHTFITLLFRKFREEFSYSETCDKLMLITGHSTLKALKTYLKDIDAELPEDYSGLLGLKS
;
A
#
# COMPACT_ATOMS: atom_id res chain seq x y z
N MET A 1 30.27 3.23 -44.97
CA MET A 1 30.56 4.69 -44.98
C MET A 1 29.78 5.48 -46.05
N GLY A 2 29.39 4.90 -47.20
CA GLY A 2 28.69 5.65 -48.26
C GLY A 2 27.22 6.02 -48.00
N TYR A 3 26.49 5.24 -47.19
CA TYR A 3 25.06 5.50 -46.95
C TYR A 3 24.80 6.70 -46.02
N PHE A 4 25.68 6.90 -45.03
CA PHE A 4 25.58 8.00 -44.06
C PHE A 4 25.93 9.36 -44.69
N PHE A 5 26.90 9.38 -45.60
CA PHE A 5 27.26 10.58 -46.37
C PHE A 5 26.20 10.95 -47.41
N ASN A 6 25.51 10.00 -48.02
CA ASN A 6 24.40 10.29 -48.94
C ASN A 6 23.18 10.89 -48.23
N ILE A 7 22.87 10.47 -46.99
CA ILE A 7 21.76 11.06 -46.21
C ILE A 7 22.11 12.49 -45.77
N LEU A 8 23.35 12.72 -45.32
CA LEU A 8 23.83 14.06 -44.97
C LEU A 8 23.89 14.97 -46.20
N HIS A 9 24.36 14.49 -47.34
CA HIS A 9 24.39 15.31 -48.56
C HIS A 9 22.98 15.55 -49.11
N THR A 10 22.06 14.58 -49.05
CA THR A 10 20.66 14.79 -49.45
C THR A 10 19.96 15.78 -48.51
N ALA A 11 20.16 15.68 -47.19
CA ALA A 11 19.61 16.63 -46.22
C ALA A 11 20.21 18.04 -46.37
N TYR A 12 21.53 18.15 -46.61
CA TYR A 12 22.22 19.42 -46.80
C TYR A 12 21.86 20.10 -48.13
N THR A 13 21.70 19.31 -49.21
CA THR A 13 21.33 19.82 -50.54
C THR A 13 19.85 20.19 -50.61
N THR A 14 18.97 19.49 -49.87
CA THR A 14 17.54 19.84 -49.77
C THR A 14 17.32 21.11 -48.95
N ALA A 15 18.18 21.40 -47.96
CA ALA A 15 18.13 22.63 -47.18
C ALA A 15 18.60 23.88 -47.95
N TYR A 16 19.42 23.73 -49.00
CA TYR A 16 19.98 24.85 -49.76
C TYR A 16 19.36 25.06 -51.16
N LYS A 17 18.71 24.06 -51.77
CA LYS A 17 18.10 24.22 -53.13
C LYS A 17 16.69 24.82 -53.14
N HIS A 18 16.00 24.88 -52.01
CA HIS A 18 14.79 25.67 -51.84
C HIS A 18 14.90 26.36 -50.48
N GLY A 19 14.98 27.69 -50.47
CA GLY A 19 14.96 28.46 -49.22
C GLY A 19 13.73 28.07 -48.40
N VAL A 20 13.92 27.24 -47.38
CA VAL A 20 12.82 26.75 -46.54
C VAL A 20 12.32 27.95 -45.74
N GLU A 21 11.23 28.55 -46.20
CA GLU A 21 10.58 29.65 -45.49
C GLU A 21 10.29 29.20 -44.05
N LYS A 22 10.86 29.92 -43.07
CA LYS A 22 10.72 29.62 -41.65
C LYS A 22 9.24 29.74 -41.26
N LYS A 23 8.56 28.59 -41.09
CA LYS A 23 7.11 28.51 -40.85
C LYS A 23 6.66 29.03 -39.48
N TYR A 24 7.57 29.25 -38.52
CA TYR A 24 7.24 29.69 -37.18
C TYR A 24 8.34 30.52 -36.52
N THR A 25 7.98 31.32 -35.52
CA THR A 25 8.96 31.94 -34.60
C THR A 25 9.21 31.03 -33.41
N GLU A 26 10.45 31.03 -32.91
CA GLU A 26 10.79 30.27 -31.71
C GLU A 26 9.89 30.67 -30.54
N PRO A 27 9.29 29.70 -29.83
CA PRO A 27 8.46 29.98 -28.67
C PRO A 27 9.23 30.76 -27.60
N LYS A 28 8.59 31.78 -27.06
CA LYS A 28 9.13 32.63 -26.00
C LYS A 28 8.17 32.74 -24.84
N ILE A 29 8.71 32.99 -23.65
CA ILE A 29 7.93 33.19 -22.44
C ILE A 29 7.75 34.70 -22.22
N TYR A 30 6.51 35.15 -22.13
CA TYR A 30 6.21 36.44 -21.54
C TYR A 30 6.08 36.26 -20.02
N HIS A 31 6.91 36.99 -19.28
CA HIS A 31 7.00 36.89 -17.82
C HIS A 31 6.69 38.22 -17.12
N GLY A 32 5.77 39.03 -17.65
CA GLY A 32 5.37 40.28 -16.98
C GLY A 32 6.35 41.46 -17.11
N GLY A 33 7.36 41.36 -17.98
CA GLY A 33 8.35 42.42 -18.24
C GLY A 33 9.66 42.23 -17.46
N LYS A 34 10.50 43.28 -17.40
CA LYS A 34 11.90 43.23 -16.91
C LYS A 34 12.08 42.62 -15.50
N HIS A 35 11.07 42.74 -14.64
CA HIS A 35 11.15 42.32 -13.23
C HIS A 35 10.35 41.06 -12.89
N PHE A 36 9.93 40.26 -13.87
CA PHE A 36 9.18 39.02 -13.61
C PHE A 36 7.89 39.27 -12.79
N ASP A 37 7.11 40.28 -13.19
CA ASP A 37 5.91 40.72 -12.47
C ASP A 37 4.87 39.58 -12.37
N LEU A 38 4.63 39.08 -11.16
CA LEU A 38 3.75 37.95 -10.89
C LEU A 38 2.26 38.32 -10.89
N SER A 39 1.93 39.61 -10.78
CA SER A 39 0.55 40.12 -10.89
C SER A 39 0.04 40.02 -12.33
N LYS A 40 0.96 40.11 -13.30
CA LYS A 40 0.67 39.94 -14.72
C LYS A 40 0.54 38.47 -15.08
N ARG A 41 -0.30 38.20 -16.07
CA ARG A 41 -0.46 36.86 -16.62
C ARG A 41 0.72 36.51 -17.50
N TRP A 42 1.48 35.49 -17.10
CA TRP A 42 2.56 34.93 -17.90
C TRP A 42 2.01 33.94 -18.93
N TYR A 43 2.71 33.78 -20.04
CA TYR A 43 2.29 32.88 -21.11
C TYR A 43 3.43 32.56 -22.06
N VAL A 44 3.33 31.41 -22.73
CA VAL A 44 4.19 31.08 -23.88
C VAL A 44 3.53 31.58 -25.15
N TYR A 45 4.34 32.12 -26.05
CA TYR A 45 3.87 32.67 -27.29
C TYR A 45 4.79 32.35 -28.46
N TYR A 46 4.21 32.32 -29.65
CA TYR A 46 4.89 32.14 -30.92
C TYR A 46 4.01 32.69 -32.05
N SER A 47 4.58 32.81 -33.23
CA SER A 47 3.86 33.12 -34.47
C SER A 47 4.06 31.97 -35.45
N TYR A 48 3.07 31.73 -36.30
CA TYR A 48 3.08 30.65 -37.28
C TYR A 48 2.61 31.18 -38.64
N ALA A 49 3.14 30.64 -39.73
CA ALA A 49 2.81 31.01 -41.09
C ALA A 49 1.34 30.71 -41.38
N HIS A 50 0.57 31.73 -41.71
CA HIS A 50 -0.84 31.58 -42.02
C HIS A 50 -1.01 30.77 -43.32
N PRO A 51 -1.94 29.80 -43.38
CA PRO A 51 -2.09 28.92 -44.54
C PRO A 51 -2.33 29.70 -45.85
N THR A 52 -3.15 30.75 -45.79
CA THR A 52 -3.63 31.49 -46.98
C THR A 52 -3.12 32.92 -47.13
N LEU A 53 -2.58 33.56 -46.09
CA LEU A 53 -2.15 34.96 -46.17
C LEU A 53 -0.72 35.04 -46.71
N ARG A 54 -0.49 35.97 -47.64
CA ARG A 54 0.81 36.28 -48.23
C ARG A 54 1.10 37.77 -48.13
N ASP A 55 2.39 38.13 -47.98
CA ASP A 55 2.83 39.52 -48.03
C ASP A 55 2.88 40.04 -49.48
N LYS A 56 3.23 41.32 -49.66
CA LYS A 56 3.33 41.96 -50.99
C LYS A 56 4.37 41.31 -51.90
N GLN A 57 5.24 40.45 -51.36
CA GLN A 57 6.30 39.71 -52.04
C GLN A 57 5.96 38.22 -52.21
N GLY A 58 4.73 37.81 -51.87
CA GLY A 58 4.26 36.43 -52.04
C GLY A 58 4.67 35.46 -50.93
N ARG A 59 5.27 35.92 -49.83
CA ARG A 59 5.73 35.06 -48.71
C ARG A 59 4.64 34.86 -47.64
N PRO A 60 4.57 33.72 -46.95
CA PRO A 60 3.61 33.47 -45.88
C PRO A 60 3.73 34.48 -44.72
N VAL A 61 2.59 35.07 -44.34
CA VAL A 61 2.54 36.01 -43.20
C VAL A 61 2.56 35.23 -41.89
N LEU A 62 3.49 35.55 -40.99
CA LEU A 62 3.55 34.99 -39.64
C LEU A 62 2.51 35.67 -38.74
N VAL A 63 1.49 34.92 -38.32
CA VAL A 63 0.43 35.41 -37.43
C VAL A 63 0.67 34.92 -36.01
N ARG A 64 0.46 35.82 -35.04
CA ARG A 64 0.57 35.54 -33.61
C ARG A 64 -0.51 34.54 -33.19
N GLN A 65 -0.09 33.42 -32.62
CA GLN A 65 -1.01 32.38 -32.15
C GLN A 65 -1.52 32.66 -30.74
N THR A 66 -2.63 32.02 -30.38
CA THR A 66 -3.24 32.14 -29.06
C THR A 66 -2.22 31.82 -27.96
N PRO A 67 -1.98 32.75 -27.00
CA PRO A 67 -1.01 32.54 -25.94
C PRO A 67 -1.33 31.33 -25.04
N ILE A 68 -0.33 30.48 -24.81
CA ILE A 68 -0.47 29.24 -24.03
C ILE A 68 -0.24 29.54 -22.56
N THR A 69 -1.25 29.28 -21.72
CA THR A 69 -1.21 29.61 -20.28
C THR A 69 -1.43 28.42 -19.34
N LEU A 70 -2.15 27.37 -19.79
CA LEU A 70 -2.39 26.07 -19.12
C LEU A 70 -2.61 26.12 -17.59
N LYS A 71 -3.27 27.18 -17.10
CA LYS A 71 -3.52 27.44 -15.66
C LYS A 71 -2.26 27.55 -14.79
N VAL A 72 -1.06 27.67 -15.38
CA VAL A 72 0.23 27.78 -14.67
C VAL A 72 0.23 28.97 -13.69
N ASN A 73 -0.26 30.13 -14.14
CA ASN A 73 -0.39 31.33 -13.27
C ASN A 73 -1.28 31.10 -12.03
N ARG A 74 -2.27 30.21 -12.16
CA ARG A 74 -3.20 29.88 -11.07
C ARG A 74 -2.55 28.89 -10.10
N ASN A 75 -1.91 27.85 -10.62
CA ASN A 75 -1.40 26.74 -9.83
C ASN A 75 -0.04 27.05 -9.16
N TYR A 76 0.75 27.95 -9.75
CA TYR A 76 2.08 28.31 -9.26
C TYR A 76 2.17 29.80 -8.98
N LYS A 77 2.56 30.13 -7.75
CA LYS A 77 2.60 31.52 -7.25
C LYS A 77 4.00 32.11 -7.19
N THR A 78 5.05 31.30 -7.22
CA THR A 78 6.44 31.77 -7.17
C THR A 78 7.06 31.88 -8.57
N LYS A 79 8.06 32.76 -8.70
CA LYS A 79 8.80 33.01 -9.95
C LYS A 79 9.47 31.74 -10.46
N GLU A 80 10.16 31.01 -9.58
CA GLU A 80 10.96 29.83 -9.90
C GLU A 80 10.06 28.72 -10.46
N LYS A 81 8.92 28.47 -9.79
CA LYS A 81 7.96 27.45 -10.23
C LYS A 81 7.28 27.85 -11.55
N ARG A 82 6.95 29.13 -11.76
CA ARG A 82 6.40 29.59 -13.05
C ARG A 82 7.41 29.45 -14.18
N LEU A 83 8.68 29.83 -13.95
CA LEU A 83 9.74 29.70 -14.96
C LEU A 83 10.00 28.24 -15.34
N LEU A 84 10.05 27.33 -14.37
CA LEU A 84 10.20 25.89 -14.63
C LEU A 84 9.08 25.37 -15.54
N HIS A 85 7.82 25.60 -15.17
CA HIS A 85 6.68 25.03 -15.91
C HIS A 85 6.47 25.71 -17.28
N PHE A 86 6.65 27.04 -17.38
CA PHE A 86 6.62 27.70 -18.69
C PHE A 86 7.84 27.36 -19.55
N GLY A 87 8.98 27.04 -18.95
CA GLY A 87 10.16 26.49 -19.64
C GLY A 87 9.84 25.18 -20.34
N ILE A 88 9.29 24.21 -19.59
CA ILE A 88 8.85 22.92 -20.12
C ILE A 88 7.84 23.12 -21.26
N ILE A 89 6.81 23.96 -21.07
CA ILE A 89 5.80 24.23 -22.11
C ILE A 89 6.44 24.83 -23.37
N LYS A 90 7.38 25.76 -23.20
CA LYS A 90 8.11 26.42 -24.30
C LYS A 90 8.96 25.40 -25.07
N ASP A 91 9.67 24.52 -24.37
CA ASP A 91 10.54 23.51 -24.99
C ASP A 91 9.73 22.43 -25.70
N VAL A 92 8.67 21.91 -25.06
CA VAL A 92 7.73 20.95 -25.70
C VAL A 92 7.10 21.55 -26.94
N LEU A 93 6.58 22.78 -26.87
CA LEU A 93 6.01 23.46 -28.05
C LEU A 93 7.04 23.64 -29.16
N HIS A 94 8.29 23.92 -28.81
CA HIS A 94 9.35 24.10 -29.80
C HIS A 94 9.66 22.79 -30.52
N GLU A 95 9.78 21.68 -29.79
CA GLU A 95 9.98 20.36 -30.39
C GLU A 95 8.78 19.92 -31.23
N MET A 96 7.55 20.21 -30.78
CA MET A 96 6.35 19.99 -31.57
C MET A 96 6.37 20.72 -32.92
N LEU A 97 6.76 22.01 -32.91
CA LEU A 97 6.86 22.82 -34.12
C LEU A 97 7.95 22.31 -35.07
N LYS A 98 9.09 21.85 -34.54
CA LYS A 98 10.13 21.17 -35.32
C LYS A 98 9.61 19.86 -35.93
N GLY A 99 8.80 19.12 -35.17
CA GLY A 99 8.14 17.88 -35.60
C GLY A 99 6.99 18.06 -36.60
N GLY A 100 6.74 19.29 -37.09
CA GLY A 100 5.73 19.56 -38.12
C GLY A 100 4.33 19.89 -37.61
N PHE A 101 4.18 20.15 -36.30
CA PHE A 101 2.92 20.64 -35.73
C PHE A 101 2.45 21.94 -36.40
N SER A 102 1.14 22.03 -36.68
CA SER A 102 0.48 23.22 -37.21
C SER A 102 -0.71 23.61 -36.35
N PRO A 103 -0.83 24.87 -35.89
CA PRO A 103 -2.00 25.35 -35.15
C PRO A 103 -3.28 25.46 -35.99
N TYR A 104 -3.17 25.30 -37.32
CA TYR A 104 -4.27 25.41 -38.28
C TYR A 104 -4.77 24.05 -38.80
N LYS A 105 -4.23 22.94 -38.27
CA LYS A 105 -4.78 21.61 -38.50
C LYS A 105 -5.56 21.22 -37.25
N ASP A 106 -6.85 20.92 -37.41
CA ASP A 106 -7.63 20.30 -36.34
C ASP A 106 -7.05 18.91 -36.06
N GLU A 107 -6.88 18.62 -34.77
CA GLU A 107 -6.26 17.42 -34.17
C GLU A 107 -4.72 17.46 -34.02
N PHE A 108 -4.32 17.93 -32.83
CA PHE A 108 -2.98 17.68 -32.32
C PHE A 108 -2.87 16.25 -31.79
N LYS A 109 -2.24 15.35 -32.57
CA LYS A 109 -1.73 14.07 -32.06
C LYS A 109 -0.33 14.32 -31.50
N LEU A 110 -0.25 14.43 -30.18
CA LEU A 110 1.01 14.26 -29.45
C LEU A 110 1.40 12.80 -29.65
N ASP A 111 2.57 12.56 -30.23
CA ASP A 111 3.13 11.23 -30.44
C ASP A 111 3.60 10.67 -29.08
N TYR A 112 2.64 10.46 -28.16
CA TYR A 112 2.85 9.50 -27.09
C TYR A 112 2.90 8.16 -27.82
N THR A 113 4.00 7.42 -27.69
CA THR A 113 4.00 5.98 -27.97
C THR A 113 2.72 5.41 -27.36
N GLU A 114 1.75 5.03 -28.19
CA GLU A 114 0.42 4.62 -27.71
C GLU A 114 0.56 3.28 -26.98
N TYR A 115 0.94 3.33 -25.70
CA TYR A 115 0.98 2.14 -24.88
C TYR A 115 -0.44 1.61 -24.76
N THR A 116 -0.63 0.35 -25.15
CA THR A 116 -1.85 -0.37 -24.84
C THR A 116 -2.02 -0.43 -23.32
N ALA A 117 -3.26 -0.53 -22.84
CA ALA A 117 -3.52 -0.66 -21.41
C ALA A 117 -2.80 -1.88 -20.83
N GLU A 118 -2.70 -2.97 -21.59
CA GLU A 118 -1.90 -4.14 -21.22
C GLU A 118 -0.43 -3.81 -21.00
N ALA A 119 0.25 -3.25 -22.02
CA ALA A 119 1.68 -2.98 -21.97
C ALA A 119 2.03 -1.96 -20.88
N ALA A 120 1.21 -0.91 -20.73
CA ALA A 120 1.38 0.08 -19.68
C ALA A 120 1.24 -0.55 -18.29
N LEU A 121 0.20 -1.36 -18.06
CA LEU A 121 -0.01 -1.98 -16.76
C LEU A 121 1.08 -3.00 -16.41
N ASP A 122 1.61 -3.74 -17.38
CA ASP A 122 2.75 -4.65 -17.17
C ASP A 122 4.03 -3.90 -16.87
N TYR A 123 4.31 -2.81 -17.59
CA TYR A 123 5.43 -1.92 -17.28
C TYR A 123 5.34 -1.40 -15.85
N ALA A 124 4.18 -0.83 -15.47
CA ALA A 124 3.96 -0.32 -14.13
C ALA A 124 4.13 -1.40 -13.06
N TYR A 125 3.65 -2.62 -13.32
CA TYR A 125 3.81 -3.74 -12.42
C TYR A 125 5.26 -4.18 -12.27
N SER A 126 6.01 -4.27 -13.37
CA SER A 126 7.43 -4.68 -13.36
C SER A 126 8.27 -3.77 -12.48
N LEU A 127 8.10 -2.45 -12.61
CA LEU A 127 8.77 -1.48 -11.74
C LEU A 127 8.26 -1.52 -10.30
N LYS A 128 6.94 -1.69 -10.12
CA LYS A 128 6.37 -1.68 -8.77
C LYS A 128 6.89 -2.84 -7.94
N VAL A 129 7.06 -4.03 -8.53
CA VAL A 129 7.51 -5.25 -7.87
C VAL A 129 8.87 -5.09 -7.18
N GLU A 130 9.79 -4.33 -7.76
CA GLU A 130 11.12 -4.05 -7.16
C GLU A 130 11.03 -3.35 -5.79
N SER A 131 9.94 -2.60 -5.56
CA SER A 131 9.68 -1.89 -4.29
C SER A 131 8.78 -2.67 -3.31
N LEU A 132 8.22 -3.81 -3.71
CA LEU A 132 7.25 -4.57 -2.92
C LEU A 132 7.94 -5.66 -2.09
N SER A 133 7.39 -5.90 -0.89
CA SER A 133 7.76 -7.11 -0.14
C SER A 133 7.28 -8.37 -0.86
N ASP A 134 7.98 -9.50 -0.70
CA ASP A 134 7.59 -10.81 -1.26
C ASP A 134 6.13 -11.19 -1.00
N THR A 135 5.62 -10.83 0.18
CA THR A 135 4.21 -11.10 0.57
C THR A 135 3.18 -10.26 -0.18
N SER A 136 3.59 -9.12 -0.74
CA SER A 136 2.72 -8.19 -1.47
C SER A 136 2.68 -8.48 -2.97
N ILE A 137 3.75 -9.07 -3.52
CA ILE A 137 3.86 -9.38 -4.95
C ILE A 137 2.69 -10.25 -5.46
N PRO A 138 2.28 -11.35 -4.77
CA PRO A 138 1.15 -12.16 -5.21
C PRO A 138 -0.20 -11.42 -5.19
N ASP A 139 -0.44 -10.55 -4.20
CA ASP A 139 -1.68 -9.77 -4.11
C ASP A 139 -1.77 -8.76 -5.26
N TYR A 140 -0.67 -8.05 -5.54
CA TYR A 140 -0.60 -7.13 -6.68
C TYR A 140 -0.83 -7.86 -8.00
N ARG A 141 -0.16 -9.00 -8.21
CA ARG A 141 -0.31 -9.83 -9.42
C ARG A 141 -1.75 -10.25 -9.63
N SER A 142 -2.38 -10.81 -8.59
CA SER A 142 -3.74 -11.31 -8.65
C SER A 142 -4.73 -10.20 -9.01
N ARG A 143 -4.61 -9.03 -8.36
CA ARG A 143 -5.49 -7.88 -8.60
C ARG A 143 -5.27 -7.25 -9.97
N LEU A 144 -4.02 -7.14 -10.41
CA LEU A 144 -3.70 -6.68 -11.76
C LEU A 144 -4.35 -7.59 -12.81
N ASN A 145 -4.17 -8.91 -12.69
CA ASN A 145 -4.72 -9.87 -13.64
C ASN A 145 -6.25 -9.82 -13.67
N GLN A 146 -6.90 -9.71 -12.51
CA GLN A 146 -8.35 -9.53 -12.44
C GLN A 146 -8.81 -8.23 -13.12
N PHE A 147 -8.05 -7.14 -12.97
CA PHE A 147 -8.34 -5.88 -13.64
C PHE A 147 -8.13 -5.97 -15.15
N LYS A 148 -7.06 -6.61 -15.61
CA LYS A 148 -6.82 -6.89 -17.04
C LYS A 148 -7.95 -7.71 -17.65
N THR A 149 -8.42 -8.77 -16.99
CA THR A 149 -9.58 -9.54 -17.42
C THR A 149 -10.84 -8.68 -17.54
N TYR A 150 -11.06 -7.77 -16.58
CA TYR A 150 -12.15 -6.81 -16.67
C TYR A 150 -12.01 -5.89 -17.89
N LEU A 151 -10.84 -5.31 -18.13
CA LEU A 151 -10.58 -4.46 -19.30
C LEU A 151 -10.76 -5.24 -20.62
N LYS A 152 -10.33 -6.49 -20.67
CA LYS A 152 -10.50 -7.37 -21.82
C LYS A 152 -11.97 -7.60 -22.14
N SER A 153 -12.81 -7.87 -21.13
CA SER A 153 -14.25 -8.04 -21.33
C SER A 153 -14.98 -6.75 -21.78
N LYS A 154 -14.32 -5.59 -21.67
CA LYS A 154 -14.80 -4.30 -22.18
C LYS A 154 -14.16 -3.89 -23.51
N GLY A 155 -13.29 -4.72 -24.10
CA GLY A 155 -12.56 -4.37 -25.33
C GLY A 155 -11.57 -3.22 -25.13
N LEU A 156 -11.06 -3.02 -23.91
CA LEU A 156 -10.19 -1.89 -23.55
C LEU A 156 -8.74 -2.31 -23.27
N LEU A 157 -8.45 -3.61 -23.18
CA LEU A 157 -7.12 -4.08 -22.79
C LEU A 157 -6.04 -3.75 -23.85
N GLU A 158 -6.40 -3.89 -25.13
CA GLU A 158 -5.52 -3.62 -26.27
C GLU A 158 -5.59 -2.16 -26.74
N ARG A 159 -6.51 -1.37 -26.19
CA ARG A 159 -6.64 0.07 -26.48
C ARG A 159 -5.63 0.89 -25.69
N SER A 160 -5.45 2.16 -26.05
CA SER A 160 -4.58 3.08 -25.34
C SER A 160 -4.92 3.14 -23.85
N ILE A 161 -3.90 3.14 -22.98
CA ILE A 161 -4.07 3.33 -21.53
C ILE A 161 -4.80 4.65 -21.19
N LEU A 162 -4.73 5.63 -22.08
CA LEU A 162 -5.40 6.92 -21.94
C LEU A 162 -6.94 6.82 -22.08
N ASP A 163 -7.44 5.75 -22.70
CA ASP A 163 -8.88 5.47 -22.80
C ASP A 163 -9.47 4.98 -21.46
N ILE A 164 -8.63 4.62 -20.48
CA ILE A 164 -9.08 4.14 -19.18
C ILE A 164 -9.48 5.32 -18.31
N THR A 165 -10.79 5.50 -18.14
CA THR A 165 -11.37 6.62 -17.36
C THR A 165 -11.69 6.23 -15.92
N LYS A 166 -11.95 7.26 -15.08
CA LYS A 166 -12.47 7.08 -13.72
C LYS A 166 -13.78 6.28 -13.68
N GLN A 167 -14.63 6.42 -14.70
CA GLN A 167 -15.89 5.69 -14.80
C GLN A 167 -15.65 4.18 -14.96
N ILE A 168 -14.70 3.78 -15.82
CA ILE A 168 -14.33 2.39 -16.03
C ILE A 168 -13.79 1.76 -14.74
N VAL A 169 -12.86 2.44 -14.07
CA VAL A 169 -12.28 1.94 -12.81
C VAL A 169 -13.33 1.88 -11.70
N ASN A 170 -14.23 2.86 -11.59
CA ASN A 170 -15.34 2.80 -10.64
C ASN A 170 -16.29 1.64 -10.95
N GLY A 171 -16.58 1.37 -12.22
CA GLY A 171 -17.40 0.23 -12.65
C GLY A 171 -16.79 -1.09 -12.17
N TYR A 172 -15.49 -1.28 -12.37
CA TYR A 172 -14.76 -2.44 -11.86
C TYR A 172 -14.83 -2.58 -10.34
N LEU A 173 -14.50 -1.50 -9.62
CA LEU A 173 -14.50 -1.50 -8.15
C LEU A 173 -15.90 -1.74 -7.57
N ASN A 174 -16.95 -1.23 -8.21
CA ASN A 174 -18.33 -1.50 -7.83
C ASN A 174 -18.73 -2.96 -8.06
N GLY A 175 -18.21 -3.60 -9.11
CA GLY A 175 -18.35 -5.04 -9.31
C GLY A 175 -17.77 -5.85 -8.15
N ILE A 176 -16.55 -5.50 -7.71
CA ILE A 176 -15.92 -6.14 -6.54
C ILE A 176 -16.73 -5.91 -5.27
N LEU A 177 -17.24 -4.68 -5.07
CA LEU A 177 -18.06 -4.35 -3.91
C LEU A 177 -19.31 -5.23 -3.83
N LYS A 178 -20.02 -5.40 -4.95
CA LYS A 178 -21.22 -6.23 -5.05
C LYS A 178 -20.92 -7.71 -4.84
N ALA A 179 -19.79 -8.19 -5.37
CA ALA A 179 -19.42 -9.60 -5.31
C ALA A 179 -18.79 -10.02 -3.97
N THR A 180 -18.16 -9.09 -3.25
CA THR A 180 -17.35 -9.42 -2.06
C THR A 180 -17.58 -8.46 -0.90
N SER A 181 -16.74 -7.44 -0.73
CA SER A 181 -16.81 -6.51 0.39
C SER A 181 -16.16 -5.16 0.07
N ALA A 182 -16.55 -4.14 0.84
CA ALA A 182 -15.93 -2.82 0.81
C ALA A 182 -14.41 -2.87 1.06
N ARG A 183 -13.95 -3.79 1.92
CA ARG A 183 -12.52 -4.01 2.18
C ARG A 183 -11.78 -4.52 0.97
N ASN A 184 -12.28 -5.57 0.31
CA ASN A 184 -11.63 -6.11 -0.88
C ASN A 184 -11.62 -5.08 -2.03
N ARG A 185 -12.70 -4.34 -2.18
CA ARG A 185 -12.81 -3.22 -3.12
C ARG A 185 -11.76 -2.13 -2.83
N ASN A 186 -11.60 -1.72 -1.56
CA ASN A 186 -10.60 -0.74 -1.18
C ASN A 186 -9.15 -1.23 -1.38
N ASN A 187 -8.87 -2.49 -1.04
CA ASN A 187 -7.56 -3.11 -1.28
C ASN A 187 -7.22 -3.15 -2.78
N THR A 188 -8.21 -3.48 -3.62
CA THR A 188 -8.03 -3.46 -5.08
C THR A 188 -7.78 -2.06 -5.60
N ARG A 189 -8.53 -1.07 -5.12
CA ARG A 189 -8.29 0.34 -5.43
C ARG A 189 -6.87 0.78 -5.06
N ILE A 190 -6.34 0.35 -3.91
CA ILE A 190 -4.96 0.67 -3.49
C ILE A 190 -3.95 0.15 -4.52
N VAL A 191 -4.08 -1.11 -4.94
CA VAL A 191 -3.18 -1.70 -5.93
C VAL A 191 -3.27 -0.98 -7.28
N ILE A 192 -4.47 -0.75 -7.79
CA ILE A 192 -4.65 -0.03 -9.06
C ILE A 192 -4.08 1.39 -8.95
N SER A 193 -4.35 2.09 -7.83
CA SER A 193 -3.82 3.44 -7.60
C SER A 193 -2.30 3.44 -7.56
N ALA A 194 -1.67 2.41 -7.00
CA ALA A 194 -0.21 2.31 -6.97
C ALA A 194 0.37 2.11 -8.38
N LEU A 195 -0.26 1.27 -9.21
CA LEU A 195 0.17 1.06 -10.60
C LEU A 195 -0.02 2.32 -11.45
N PHE A 196 -1.16 3.00 -11.33
CA PHE A 196 -1.40 4.28 -12.02
C PHE A 196 -0.46 5.40 -11.51
N GLY A 197 0.02 5.30 -10.27
CA GLY A 197 1.08 6.19 -9.77
C GLY A 197 2.38 6.00 -10.52
N VAL A 198 2.81 4.75 -10.75
CA VAL A 198 4.01 4.46 -11.55
C VAL A 198 3.86 4.99 -12.99
N LEU A 199 2.68 4.85 -13.58
CA LEU A 199 2.40 5.40 -14.92
C LEU A 199 2.50 6.93 -14.95
N GLU A 200 2.04 7.61 -13.91
CA GLU A 200 2.14 9.07 -13.77
C GLU A 200 3.60 9.50 -13.55
N ASP A 201 4.33 8.81 -12.68
CA ASP A 201 5.74 9.08 -12.38
C ASP A 201 6.67 8.88 -13.58
N ASN A 202 6.23 8.11 -14.58
CA ASN A 202 6.97 7.82 -15.82
C ASN A 202 6.38 8.52 -17.06
N ASP A 203 5.53 9.54 -16.85
CA ASP A 203 4.92 10.36 -17.92
C ASP A 203 4.11 9.56 -18.98
N ILE A 204 3.70 8.33 -18.68
CA ILE A 204 2.83 7.52 -19.55
C ILE A 204 1.38 8.01 -19.47
N ILE A 205 0.96 8.48 -18.29
CA ILE A 205 -0.32 9.17 -18.10
C ILE A 205 -0.09 10.52 -17.43
N GLN A 206 -0.94 11.49 -17.75
CA GLN A 206 -0.83 12.84 -17.18
C GLN A 206 -1.11 12.88 -15.67
N ARG A 207 -2.04 12.05 -15.18
CA ARG A 207 -2.47 12.09 -13.77
C ARG A 207 -3.06 10.77 -13.28
N ASN A 208 -2.67 10.35 -12.07
CA ASN A 208 -3.33 9.26 -11.37
C ASN A 208 -4.71 9.67 -10.82
N PHE A 209 -5.75 9.49 -11.62
CA PHE A 209 -7.12 9.79 -11.18
C PHE A 209 -7.65 8.77 -10.14
N VAL A 210 -7.07 7.56 -10.06
CA VAL A 210 -7.52 6.48 -9.17
C VAL A 210 -7.30 6.84 -7.70
N ALA A 211 -6.24 7.59 -7.40
CA ALA A 211 -5.97 8.15 -6.08
C ALA A 211 -7.13 9.01 -5.53
N ASN A 212 -7.99 9.55 -6.41
CA ASN A 212 -9.16 10.39 -6.05
C ASN A 212 -10.48 9.61 -5.99
N ILE A 213 -10.47 8.29 -6.13
CA ILE A 213 -11.65 7.46 -5.91
C ILE A 213 -11.90 7.38 -4.40
N LYS A 214 -13.14 7.58 -3.93
CA LYS A 214 -13.47 7.55 -2.49
C LYS A 214 -13.17 6.17 -1.88
N VAL A 215 -12.57 6.14 -0.69
CA VAL A 215 -12.42 4.93 0.14
C VAL A 215 -13.71 4.71 0.92
N LEU A 216 -14.22 3.48 0.92
CA LEU A 216 -15.44 3.14 1.67
C LEU A 216 -15.10 2.76 3.11
N GLU A 217 -15.99 3.05 4.05
CA GLU A 217 -15.82 2.59 5.43
C GLU A 217 -15.93 1.07 5.51
N THR A 218 -15.15 0.45 6.39
CA THR A 218 -15.14 -1.00 6.59
C THR A 218 -15.04 -1.32 8.08
N ASN A 219 -15.91 -2.19 8.57
CA ASN A 219 -15.80 -2.74 9.92
C ASN A 219 -14.95 -4.02 9.86
N SER A 220 -13.95 -4.16 10.73
CA SER A 220 -13.29 -5.44 10.95
C SER A 220 -14.17 -6.35 11.81
N VAL A 221 -14.30 -7.62 11.40
CA VAL A 221 -14.68 -8.68 12.33
C VAL A 221 -13.67 -8.66 13.46
N ARG A 222 -14.14 -8.45 14.69
CA ARG A 222 -13.29 -8.34 15.88
C ARG A 222 -12.99 -9.75 16.39
N HIS A 223 -11.72 -10.01 16.68
CA HIS A 223 -11.35 -11.19 17.44
C HIS A 223 -11.82 -11.00 18.87
N GLN A 224 -12.50 -12.01 19.42
CA GLN A 224 -12.94 -11.96 20.81
C GLN A 224 -11.80 -12.33 21.76
N THR A 225 -11.83 -11.77 22.96
CA THR A 225 -10.99 -12.19 24.08
C THR A 225 -11.62 -13.39 24.77
N TYR A 226 -10.80 -14.22 25.41
CA TYR A 226 -11.25 -15.37 26.21
C TYR A 226 -11.55 -14.90 27.64
N SER A 227 -12.62 -15.39 28.27
CA SER A 227 -12.76 -15.30 29.72
C SER A 227 -11.68 -16.14 30.42
N LEU A 228 -11.46 -15.89 31.71
CA LEU A 228 -10.46 -16.62 32.48
C LEU A 228 -10.76 -18.12 32.55
N ASP A 229 -12.00 -18.49 32.89
CA ASP A 229 -12.40 -19.90 33.00
C ASP A 229 -12.22 -20.66 31.68
N VAL A 230 -12.61 -20.03 30.55
CA VAL A 230 -12.45 -20.61 29.21
C VAL A 230 -10.97 -20.73 28.85
N LEU A 231 -10.15 -19.74 29.19
CA LEU A 231 -8.72 -19.77 28.94
C LEU A 231 -8.03 -20.90 29.71
N GLU A 232 -8.36 -21.06 31.00
CA GLU A 232 -7.81 -22.10 31.88
C GLU A 232 -8.23 -23.50 31.43
N GLY A 233 -9.51 -23.70 31.11
CA GLY A 233 -10.02 -24.95 30.56
C GLY A 233 -9.35 -25.31 29.24
N LEU A 234 -9.20 -24.35 28.32
CA LEU A 234 -8.56 -24.56 27.03
C LEU A 234 -7.05 -24.83 27.17
N PHE A 235 -6.37 -24.16 28.11
CA PHE A 235 -4.95 -24.43 28.40
C PHE A 235 -4.77 -25.84 28.97
N SER A 236 -5.64 -26.27 29.88
CA SER A 236 -5.62 -27.62 30.45
C SER A 236 -5.85 -28.67 29.37
N TYR A 237 -6.86 -28.47 28.51
CA TYR A 237 -7.14 -29.36 27.39
C TYR A 237 -5.96 -29.45 26.40
N MET A 238 -5.33 -28.31 26.04
CA MET A 238 -4.14 -28.32 25.18
C MET A 238 -2.93 -28.98 25.85
N LYS A 239 -2.79 -28.88 27.17
CA LYS A 239 -1.69 -29.54 27.90
C LYS A 239 -1.72 -31.06 27.73
N GLU A 240 -2.92 -31.65 27.69
CA GLU A 240 -3.10 -33.09 27.54
C GLU A 240 -3.09 -33.53 26.06
N ASN A 241 -3.69 -32.72 25.18
CA ASN A 241 -3.96 -33.13 23.80
C ASN A 241 -2.97 -32.58 22.76
N ASP A 242 -2.33 -31.43 23.03
CA ASP A 242 -1.38 -30.80 22.10
C ASP A 242 -0.37 -29.86 22.83
N PRO A 243 0.60 -30.41 23.57
CA PRO A 243 1.57 -29.62 24.35
C PRO A 243 2.40 -28.64 23.50
N LEU A 244 2.69 -29.02 22.26
CA LEU A 244 3.43 -28.16 21.32
C LEU A 244 2.61 -26.93 20.93
N LEU A 245 1.31 -27.10 20.65
CA LEU A 245 0.43 -25.98 20.37
C LEU A 245 0.24 -25.09 21.61
N LEU A 246 0.15 -25.69 22.81
CA LEU A 246 0.12 -24.93 24.06
C LEU A 246 1.35 -24.04 24.18
N LEU A 247 2.56 -24.60 24.02
CA LEU A 247 3.80 -23.83 24.08
C LEU A 247 3.83 -22.70 23.04
N PHE A 248 3.40 -22.99 21.80
CA PHE A 248 3.29 -21.97 20.75
C PHE A 248 2.36 -20.82 21.15
N ILE A 249 1.20 -21.13 21.74
CA ILE A 249 0.24 -20.14 22.24
C ILE A 249 0.83 -19.37 23.42
N LYS A 250 1.54 -20.02 24.35
CA LYS A 250 2.23 -19.33 25.45
C LYS A 250 3.24 -18.31 24.93
N PHE A 251 3.97 -18.63 23.86
CA PHE A 251 4.84 -17.66 23.20
C PHE A 251 4.09 -16.47 22.61
N VAL A 252 2.93 -16.69 21.99
CA VAL A 252 2.05 -15.60 21.50
C VAL A 252 1.56 -14.72 22.66
N SER A 253 1.10 -15.36 23.74
CA SER A 253 0.44 -14.75 24.89
C SER A 253 1.39 -13.98 25.80
N TYR A 254 2.34 -14.67 26.43
CA TYR A 254 3.18 -14.11 27.50
C TYR A 254 4.24 -13.15 26.95
N ASN A 255 4.74 -13.38 25.73
CA ASN A 255 5.66 -12.45 25.08
C ASN A 255 4.94 -11.37 24.25
N VAL A 256 3.62 -11.45 24.12
CA VAL A 256 2.79 -10.51 23.35
C VAL A 256 3.27 -10.38 21.90
N LEU A 257 3.58 -11.52 21.29
CA LEU A 257 4.06 -11.63 19.90
C LEU A 257 2.89 -11.89 18.96
N ARG A 258 3.01 -11.51 17.68
CA ARG A 258 2.05 -11.96 16.66
C ARG A 258 2.33 -13.42 16.32
N PRO A 259 1.33 -14.23 15.94
CA PRO A 259 1.57 -15.61 15.54
C PRO A 259 2.62 -15.77 14.43
N ILE A 260 2.65 -14.84 13.46
CA ILE A 260 3.66 -14.82 12.40
C ILE A 260 5.07 -14.48 12.92
N GLU A 261 5.18 -13.68 13.98
CA GLU A 261 6.46 -13.36 14.62
C GLU A 261 6.98 -14.59 15.36
N VAL A 262 6.12 -15.34 16.04
CA VAL A 262 6.48 -16.62 16.69
C VAL A 262 6.95 -17.67 15.66
N CYS A 263 6.29 -17.76 14.50
CA CYS A 263 6.69 -18.67 13.41
C CYS A 263 8.06 -18.36 12.76
N ARG A 264 8.67 -17.21 13.10
CA ARG A 264 9.98 -16.80 12.59
C ARG A 264 11.10 -17.09 13.58
N LEU A 265 10.79 -17.25 14.87
CA LEU A 265 11.78 -17.45 15.92
C LEU A 265 12.64 -18.67 15.62
N ARG A 266 13.95 -18.47 15.67
CA ARG A 266 14.97 -19.50 15.62
C ARG A 266 15.68 -19.63 16.96
N ILE A 267 16.43 -20.71 17.13
CA ILE A 267 17.25 -20.94 18.32
C ILE A 267 18.19 -19.77 18.60
N LYS A 268 18.87 -19.23 17.58
CA LYS A 268 19.74 -18.05 17.71
C LYS A 268 19.06 -16.76 18.17
N ASP A 269 17.73 -16.70 18.08
CA ASP A 269 16.97 -15.54 18.48
C ASP A 269 16.66 -15.57 20.01
N ILE A 270 16.99 -16.66 20.71
CA ILE A 270 16.71 -16.86 22.14
C ILE A 270 18.02 -16.78 22.93
N ASN A 271 18.08 -15.88 23.89
CA ASN A 271 19.13 -15.81 24.91
C ASN A 271 18.52 -16.21 26.27
N LEU A 272 18.80 -17.43 26.73
CA LEU A 272 18.26 -17.93 27.99
C LEU A 272 18.91 -17.28 29.21
N ASP A 273 20.20 -16.93 29.14
CA ASP A 273 20.95 -16.32 30.24
C ASP A 273 20.38 -14.94 30.58
N GLU A 274 20.13 -14.13 29.55
CA GLU A 274 19.51 -12.81 29.71
C GLU A 274 17.98 -12.86 29.72
N LYS A 275 17.38 -14.05 29.52
CA LYS A 275 15.93 -14.27 29.38
C LYS A 275 15.32 -13.33 28.33
N GLN A 276 15.95 -13.26 27.17
CA GLN A 276 15.55 -12.36 26.09
C GLN A 276 15.30 -13.12 24.79
N LEU A 277 14.36 -12.61 24.00
CA LEU A 277 14.21 -12.99 22.60
C LEU A 277 14.38 -11.79 21.69
N GLN A 278 14.94 -12.03 20.51
CA GLN A 278 15.02 -11.08 19.42
C GLN A 278 14.02 -11.46 18.33
N PHE A 279 13.30 -10.48 17.78
CA PHE A 279 12.34 -10.75 16.72
C PHE A 279 12.28 -9.59 15.73
N LYS A 280 11.99 -9.94 14.47
CA LYS A 280 11.86 -8.96 13.39
C LYS A 280 10.39 -8.76 13.02
N ALA A 281 9.86 -7.59 13.35
CA ALA A 281 8.58 -7.13 12.80
C ALA A 281 8.76 -6.76 11.31
N LYS A 282 7.71 -6.94 10.50
CA LYS A 282 7.77 -6.69 9.04
C LYS A 282 8.31 -5.28 8.75
N ASN A 283 9.39 -5.20 7.97
CA ASN A 283 10.05 -3.96 7.53
C ASN A 283 10.47 -3.03 8.68
N LYS A 284 10.79 -3.58 9.85
CA LYS A 284 11.29 -2.81 11.00
C LYS A 284 12.63 -3.36 11.47
N PRO A 285 13.43 -2.55 12.19
CA PRO A 285 14.60 -3.04 12.91
C PRO A 285 14.23 -4.20 13.84
N THR A 286 15.22 -5.06 14.11
CA THR A 286 15.10 -6.11 15.13
C THR A 286 14.73 -5.47 16.46
N LYS A 287 13.83 -6.14 17.19
CA LYS A 287 13.40 -5.74 18.53
C LYS A 287 13.74 -6.85 19.51
N THR A 288 14.04 -6.44 20.74
CA THR A 288 14.28 -7.35 21.86
C THR A 288 13.10 -7.30 22.82
N LYS A 289 12.74 -8.45 23.39
CA LYS A 289 11.74 -8.60 24.45
C LYS A 289 12.27 -9.53 25.53
N ILE A 290 11.86 -9.27 26.77
CA ILE A 290 12.05 -10.22 27.86
C ILE A 290 11.11 -11.42 27.63
N ILE A 291 11.62 -12.60 27.95
CA ILE A 291 10.86 -13.85 28.06
C ILE A 291 10.45 -14.00 29.53
N PRO A 292 9.15 -13.95 29.86
CA PRO A 292 8.70 -14.18 31.23
C PRO A 292 9.13 -15.55 31.75
N ASP A 293 9.45 -15.64 33.04
CA ASP A 293 9.97 -16.87 33.67
C ASP A 293 9.08 -18.09 33.45
N ILE A 294 7.76 -17.88 33.43
CA ILE A 294 6.78 -18.94 33.15
C ILE A 294 7.02 -19.62 31.80
N VAL A 295 7.52 -18.89 30.79
CA VAL A 295 7.87 -19.44 29.48
C VAL A 295 9.31 -19.96 29.45
N VAL A 296 10.26 -19.28 30.13
CA VAL A 296 11.65 -19.73 30.23
C VAL A 296 11.73 -21.15 30.81
N ASN A 297 10.97 -21.41 31.86
CA ASN A 297 10.94 -22.72 32.51
C ASN A 297 10.45 -23.85 31.59
N GLU A 298 9.65 -23.55 30.58
CA GLU A 298 9.14 -24.56 29.63
C GLU A 298 10.12 -24.89 28.50
N ILE A 299 11.11 -24.04 28.26
CA ILE A 299 12.08 -24.22 27.17
C ILE A 299 13.49 -24.52 27.68
N MET A 300 13.74 -24.41 28.98
CA MET A 300 15.08 -24.56 29.57
C MET A 300 15.74 -25.92 29.26
N GLY A 301 14.95 -26.98 29.08
CA GLY A 301 15.43 -28.33 28.74
C GLY A 301 15.55 -28.63 27.25
N PHE A 302 15.32 -27.67 26.36
CA PHE A 302 15.40 -27.89 24.92
C PHE A 302 16.85 -27.94 24.41
N ASP A 303 17.05 -28.57 23.26
CA ASP A 303 18.33 -28.55 22.57
C ASP A 303 18.49 -27.25 21.76
N PHE A 304 19.41 -26.39 22.20
CA PHE A 304 19.79 -25.14 21.53
C PHE A 304 21.09 -25.27 20.71
N SER A 305 21.55 -26.48 20.39
CA SER A 305 22.79 -26.69 19.65
C SER A 305 22.75 -26.11 18.23
N VAL A 306 21.64 -26.31 17.51
CA VAL A 306 21.52 -25.89 16.11
C VAL A 306 20.82 -24.53 15.97
N GLN A 307 21.64 -23.49 15.93
CA GLN A 307 21.24 -22.07 15.96
C GLN A 307 20.21 -21.64 14.90
N ASP A 308 20.23 -22.24 13.70
CA ASP A 308 19.32 -21.88 12.60
C ASP A 308 17.99 -22.65 12.61
N TYR A 309 17.79 -23.60 13.52
CA TYR A 309 16.52 -24.30 13.65
C TYR A 309 15.42 -23.35 14.11
N PHE A 310 14.22 -23.56 13.56
CA PHE A 310 13.03 -22.87 14.03
C PHE A 310 12.62 -23.43 15.37
N LEU A 311 12.24 -22.54 16.29
CA LEU A 311 11.74 -22.93 17.61
C LEU A 311 10.43 -23.72 17.50
N PHE A 312 9.62 -23.42 16.48
CA PHE A 312 8.32 -24.05 16.24
C PHE A 312 8.21 -24.62 14.83
N THR A 313 8.14 -25.95 14.75
CA THR A 313 7.80 -26.74 13.55
C THR A 313 6.72 -27.78 13.87
N PRO A 314 6.18 -28.54 12.92
CA PRO A 314 5.20 -29.59 13.19
C PRO A 314 5.67 -30.63 14.22
N ASN A 315 6.98 -30.84 14.33
CA ASN A 315 7.63 -31.87 15.15
C ASN A 315 8.48 -31.28 16.29
N GLY A 316 8.26 -30.02 16.68
CA GLY A 316 9.09 -29.33 17.67
C GLY A 316 10.20 -28.48 17.05
N ILE A 317 11.36 -28.37 17.69
CA ILE A 317 12.51 -27.61 17.17
C ILE A 317 13.06 -28.31 15.93
N GLY A 318 13.32 -27.56 14.86
CA GLY A 318 13.92 -28.15 13.66
C GLY A 318 13.94 -27.27 12.42
N LEU A 319 14.33 -27.88 11.30
CA LEU A 319 14.24 -27.26 9.99
C LEU A 319 12.80 -27.22 9.50
N TRP A 320 12.40 -26.07 8.96
CA TRP A 320 11.10 -25.95 8.29
C TRP A 320 11.14 -24.94 7.15
N PRO A 321 11.88 -25.23 6.06
CA PRO A 321 12.21 -24.27 4.99
C PRO A 321 11.04 -23.94 4.04
N ILE A 322 9.84 -23.74 4.58
CA ILE A 322 8.67 -23.25 3.85
C ILE A 322 8.44 -21.76 4.11
N LYS A 323 7.64 -21.08 3.28
CA LYS A 323 7.33 -19.66 3.50
C LYS A 323 6.58 -19.45 4.82
N GLU A 324 6.91 -18.38 5.53
CA GLU A 324 6.35 -18.03 6.85
C GLU A 324 4.81 -18.01 6.91
N ASN A 325 4.15 -17.64 5.82
CA ASN A 325 2.68 -17.61 5.75
C ASN A 325 2.09 -19.02 5.88
N TYR A 326 2.73 -20.02 5.28
CA TYR A 326 2.31 -21.41 5.39
C TYR A 326 2.57 -21.98 6.78
N ARG A 327 3.66 -21.56 7.44
CA ARG A 327 3.93 -21.94 8.85
C ARG A 327 2.86 -21.41 9.80
N ARG A 328 2.50 -20.13 9.66
CA ARG A 328 1.38 -19.54 10.42
C ARG A 328 0.06 -20.23 10.11
N ASP A 329 -0.22 -20.50 8.83
CA ASP A 329 -1.45 -21.17 8.39
C ASP A 329 -1.55 -22.57 8.99
N TYR A 330 -0.43 -23.30 9.08
CA TYR A 330 -0.36 -24.57 9.79
C TYR A 330 -0.83 -24.47 11.24
N PHE A 331 -0.25 -23.57 12.05
CA PHE A 331 -0.68 -23.41 13.45
C PHE A 331 -2.11 -22.87 13.58
N THR A 332 -2.56 -22.06 12.62
CA THR A 332 -3.96 -21.57 12.57
C THR A 332 -4.92 -22.73 12.36
N LYS A 333 -4.62 -23.62 11.40
CA LYS A 333 -5.42 -24.81 11.11
C LYS A 333 -5.35 -25.84 12.23
N ARG A 334 -4.17 -26.02 12.85
CA ARG A 334 -3.96 -26.91 14.00
C ARG A 334 -4.83 -26.46 15.18
N PHE A 335 -4.81 -25.17 15.51
CA PHE A 335 -5.68 -24.60 16.54
C PHE A 335 -7.16 -24.71 16.18
N LYS A 336 -7.56 -24.47 14.92
CA LYS A 336 -8.95 -24.64 14.49
C LYS A 336 -9.46 -26.05 14.79
N LYS A 337 -8.69 -27.09 14.42
CA LYS A 337 -9.04 -28.49 14.68
C LYS A 337 -9.11 -28.81 16.18
N LEU A 338 -8.16 -28.30 16.97
CA LEU A 338 -8.18 -28.50 18.41
C LEU A 338 -9.40 -27.81 19.06
N LYS A 339 -9.74 -26.62 18.58
CA LYS A 339 -10.92 -25.87 19.04
C LYS A 339 -12.23 -26.61 18.76
N GLU A 340 -12.35 -27.23 17.58
CA GLU A 340 -13.50 -28.08 17.25
C GLU A 340 -13.63 -29.23 18.26
N LYS A 341 -12.54 -29.96 18.53
CA LYS A 341 -12.52 -31.02 19.54
C LYS A 341 -12.79 -30.53 20.96
N TYR A 342 -12.31 -29.34 21.31
CA TYR A 342 -12.57 -28.74 22.62
C TYR A 342 -14.05 -28.39 22.79
N ASN A 343 -14.73 -27.91 21.74
CA ASN A 343 -16.17 -27.70 21.79
C ASN A 343 -16.92 -29.02 21.98
N ASP A 344 -16.51 -30.10 21.31
CA ASP A 344 -17.10 -31.43 21.51
C ASP A 344 -16.91 -31.90 22.96
N TYR A 345 -15.71 -31.73 23.51
CA TYR A 345 -15.40 -32.01 24.92
C TYR A 345 -16.29 -31.20 25.89
N LEU A 346 -16.49 -29.91 25.63
CA LEU A 346 -17.38 -29.07 26.46
C LEU A 346 -18.83 -29.58 26.44
N ILE A 347 -19.34 -29.97 25.27
CA ILE A 347 -20.69 -30.55 25.13
C ILE A 347 -20.80 -31.85 25.94
N GLU A 348 -19.79 -32.70 25.92
CA GLU A 348 -19.75 -33.94 26.72
C GLU A 348 -19.75 -33.66 28.22
N GLN A 349 -19.19 -32.53 28.66
CA GLN A 349 -19.23 -32.08 30.06
C GLN A 349 -20.53 -31.33 30.42
N GLY A 350 -21.48 -31.18 29.49
CA GLY A 350 -22.75 -30.48 29.71
C GLY A 350 -22.68 -28.96 29.57
N GLU A 351 -21.57 -28.42 29.05
CA GLU A 351 -21.40 -26.98 28.81
C GLU A 351 -22.09 -26.55 27.50
N SER A 352 -22.79 -25.42 27.55
CA SER A 352 -23.47 -24.85 26.37
C SER A 352 -22.60 -23.85 25.60
N PHE A 353 -21.55 -23.34 26.22
CA PHE A 353 -20.65 -22.37 25.61
C PHE A 353 -19.73 -23.04 24.59
N GLN A 354 -19.59 -22.42 23.41
CA GLN A 354 -18.74 -22.93 22.34
C GLN A 354 -17.90 -21.81 21.74
N LEU A 355 -16.67 -22.15 21.35
CA LEU A 355 -15.75 -21.23 20.72
C LEU A 355 -16.04 -21.12 19.20
N GLY A 356 -16.70 -20.02 18.81
CA GLY A 356 -16.98 -19.66 17.42
C GLY A 356 -15.75 -19.20 16.62
N ASN A 357 -15.98 -18.70 15.40
CA ASN A 357 -14.93 -18.33 14.43
C ASN A 357 -14.10 -17.09 14.84
N GLU A 358 -14.66 -16.27 15.72
CA GLU A 358 -14.06 -15.09 16.33
C GLU A 358 -12.90 -15.42 17.29
N TYR A 359 -12.85 -16.65 17.80
CA TYR A 359 -11.77 -17.17 18.63
C TYR A 359 -10.69 -17.83 17.77
N THR A 360 -9.52 -17.18 17.73
CA THR A 360 -8.36 -17.58 16.91
C THR A 360 -7.08 -17.56 17.73
N VAL A 361 -5.96 -18.04 17.16
CA VAL A 361 -4.64 -17.89 17.79
C VAL A 361 -4.33 -16.42 18.15
N TYR A 362 -4.79 -15.46 17.33
CA TYR A 362 -4.57 -14.04 17.60
C TYR A 362 -5.39 -13.53 18.80
N SER A 363 -6.51 -14.20 19.13
CA SER A 363 -7.34 -13.89 20.30
C SER A 363 -6.57 -14.01 21.61
N PHE A 364 -5.64 -14.97 21.74
CA PHE A 364 -4.83 -15.11 22.95
C PHE A 364 -3.98 -13.87 23.23
N ARG A 365 -3.41 -13.26 22.18
CA ARG A 365 -2.68 -11.99 22.33
C ARG A 365 -3.60 -10.89 22.83
N HIS A 366 -4.83 -10.80 22.33
CA HIS A 366 -5.81 -9.82 22.81
C HIS A 366 -6.14 -10.07 24.28
N THR A 367 -6.45 -11.31 24.66
CA THR A 367 -6.77 -11.71 26.03
C THR A 367 -5.66 -11.30 26.99
N PHE A 368 -4.40 -11.66 26.71
CA PHE A 368 -3.30 -11.38 27.63
C PHE A 368 -2.99 -9.88 27.76
N ILE A 369 -3.18 -9.10 26.69
CA ILE A 369 -3.08 -7.64 26.78
C ILE A 369 -4.22 -7.07 27.64
N THR A 370 -5.45 -7.57 27.48
CA THR A 370 -6.59 -7.17 28.32
C THR A 370 -6.37 -7.53 29.78
N LEU A 371 -5.86 -8.73 30.09
CA LEU A 371 -5.54 -9.14 31.46
C LEU A 371 -4.48 -8.24 32.09
N LEU A 372 -3.38 -7.96 31.38
CA LEU A 372 -2.34 -7.04 31.85
C LEU A 372 -2.88 -5.62 32.05
N PHE A 373 -3.69 -5.12 31.10
CA PHE A 373 -4.29 -3.81 31.21
C PHE A 373 -5.18 -3.70 32.46
N ARG A 374 -6.11 -4.65 32.64
CA ARG A 374 -7.02 -4.65 33.80
C ARG A 374 -6.26 -4.78 35.11
N LYS A 375 -5.24 -5.65 35.16
CA LYS A 375 -4.41 -5.81 36.35
C LYS A 375 -3.64 -4.54 36.70
N PHE A 376 -3.09 -3.83 35.71
CA PHE A 376 -2.46 -2.53 35.95
C PHE A 376 -3.48 -1.45 36.35
N ARG A 377 -4.71 -1.49 35.85
CA ARG A 377 -5.75 -0.52 36.24
C ARG A 377 -6.19 -0.63 37.70
N GLU A 378 -5.97 -1.77 38.35
CA GLU A 378 -6.20 -1.93 39.80
C GLU A 378 -5.28 -1.04 40.64
N GLU A 379 -4.07 -0.72 40.15
CA GLU A 379 -3.04 -0.01 40.91
C GLU A 379 -2.67 1.36 40.32
N PHE A 380 -2.79 1.54 39.00
CA PHE A 380 -2.27 2.69 38.27
C PHE A 380 -3.37 3.43 37.52
N SER A 381 -3.21 4.74 37.33
CA SER A 381 -4.09 5.53 36.48
C SER A 381 -4.10 5.01 35.03
N TYR A 382 -5.09 5.43 34.24
CA TYR A 382 -5.16 5.06 32.82
C TYR A 382 -3.88 5.45 32.03
N SER A 383 -3.31 6.63 32.33
CA SER A 383 -2.11 7.10 31.63
C SER A 383 -0.89 6.23 31.98
N GLU A 384 -0.65 6.00 33.26
CA GLU A 384 0.46 5.16 33.74
C GLU A 384 0.32 3.71 33.26
N THR A 385 -0.90 3.18 33.25
CA THR A 385 -1.21 1.87 32.67
C THR A 385 -0.82 1.81 31.20
N CYS A 386 -1.19 2.83 30.42
CA CYS A 386 -0.81 2.91 29.01
C CYS A 386 0.72 2.96 28.83
N ASP A 387 1.43 3.74 29.63
CA ASP A 387 2.89 3.88 29.55
C ASP A 387 3.59 2.55 29.85
N LYS A 388 3.20 1.85 30.92
CA LYS A 388 3.71 0.50 31.24
C LYS A 388 3.39 -0.50 30.14
N LEU A 389 2.16 -0.49 29.63
CA LEU A 389 1.71 -1.45 28.63
C LEU A 389 2.37 -1.21 27.26
N MET A 390 2.76 0.02 26.92
CA MET A 390 3.53 0.30 25.70
C MET A 390 4.89 -0.42 25.69
N LEU A 391 5.57 -0.47 26.84
CA LEU A 391 6.85 -1.19 26.99
C LEU A 391 6.69 -2.69 26.70
N ILE A 392 5.59 -3.29 27.16
CA ILE A 392 5.32 -4.72 26.99
C ILE A 392 4.82 -5.02 25.57
N THR A 393 3.85 -4.26 25.07
CA THR A 393 3.14 -4.59 23.82
C THR A 393 3.92 -4.18 22.56
N GLY A 394 4.86 -3.23 22.69
CA GLY A 394 5.71 -2.76 21.59
C GLY A 394 5.00 -1.85 20.58
N HIS A 395 3.88 -1.23 20.96
CA HIS A 395 3.22 -0.19 20.18
C HIS A 395 4.11 1.05 20.10
N SER A 396 4.28 1.61 18.89
CA SER A 396 5.20 2.74 18.66
C SER A 396 4.63 4.09 19.08
N THR A 397 3.31 4.19 19.30
CA THR A 397 2.63 5.45 19.66
C THR A 397 1.48 5.16 20.60
N LEU A 398 1.24 6.06 21.56
CA LEU A 398 0.10 5.98 22.48
C LEU A 398 -1.24 5.91 21.74
N LYS A 399 -1.41 6.67 20.66
CA LYS A 399 -2.62 6.63 19.83
C LYS A 399 -2.93 5.22 19.32
N ALA A 400 -1.93 4.52 18.80
CA ALA A 400 -2.09 3.14 18.32
C ALA A 400 -2.48 2.17 19.45
N LEU A 401 -1.88 2.32 20.64
CA LEU A 401 -2.26 1.52 21.80
C LEU A 401 -3.71 1.80 22.23
N LYS A 402 -4.12 3.07 22.35
CA LYS A 402 -5.48 3.42 22.76
C LYS A 402 -6.53 2.91 21.77
N THR A 403 -6.26 3.01 20.46
CA THR A 403 -7.13 2.40 19.45
C THR A 403 -7.22 0.90 19.64
N TYR A 404 -6.09 0.23 19.86
CA TYR A 404 -6.06 -1.22 20.11
C TYR A 404 -6.85 -1.63 21.35
N LEU A 405 -6.68 -0.92 22.48
CA LEU A 405 -7.38 -1.21 23.73
C LEU A 405 -8.90 -1.02 23.61
N LYS A 406 -9.32 0.03 22.87
CA LYS A 406 -10.72 0.25 22.54
C LYS A 406 -11.29 -0.85 21.64
N ASP A 407 -10.52 -1.32 20.67
CA ASP A 407 -10.96 -2.35 19.72
C ASP A 407 -11.20 -3.70 20.39
N ILE A 408 -10.49 -4.00 21.49
CA ILE A 408 -10.59 -5.25 22.25
C ILE A 408 -11.43 -5.15 23.52
N ASP A 409 -12.04 -3.98 23.76
CA ASP A 409 -12.86 -3.71 24.96
C ASP A 409 -12.12 -3.98 26.28
N ALA A 410 -10.86 -3.52 26.35
CA ALA A 410 -10.00 -3.80 27.51
C ALA A 410 -10.47 -3.10 28.79
N GLU A 411 -10.99 -1.87 28.65
CA GLU A 411 -11.42 -1.03 29.75
C GLU A 411 -12.93 -1.10 29.94
N LEU A 412 -13.35 -1.44 31.15
CA LEU A 412 -14.74 -1.40 31.57
C LEU A 412 -14.90 -0.28 32.61
N PRO A 413 -16.03 0.43 32.62
CA PRO A 413 -16.33 1.36 33.69
C PRO A 413 -16.47 0.61 35.02
N GLU A 414 -16.13 1.28 36.12
CA GLU A 414 -16.52 0.83 37.46
C GLU A 414 -18.05 0.80 37.58
N ASP A 415 -18.57 0.06 38.56
CA ASP A 415 -20.02 0.00 38.78
C ASP A 415 -20.57 1.41 38.99
N TYR A 416 -21.34 1.87 38.01
CA TYR A 416 -21.95 3.19 37.97
C TYR A 416 -23.42 3.15 38.39
N SER A 417 -23.91 2.02 38.91
CA SER A 417 -25.28 1.87 39.42
C SER A 417 -25.65 2.99 40.40
N GLY A 418 -24.73 3.39 41.29
CA GLY A 418 -24.90 4.50 42.21
C GLY A 418 -25.12 5.87 41.56
N LEU A 419 -24.69 6.05 40.31
CA LEU A 419 -24.91 7.29 39.53
C LEU A 419 -26.27 7.32 38.85
N LEU A 420 -26.93 6.16 38.68
CA LEU A 420 -28.17 6.05 37.93
C LEU A 420 -29.43 6.38 38.73
N GLY A 421 -29.32 6.52 40.06
CA GLY A 421 -30.33 7.16 40.91
C GLY A 421 -31.78 6.72 40.68
N LEU A 422 -32.02 5.49 40.24
CA LEU A 422 -33.37 4.95 40.12
C LEU A 422 -33.81 4.55 41.53
N LYS A 423 -34.64 5.39 42.15
CA LYS A 423 -35.38 5.01 43.35
C LYS A 423 -36.19 3.76 43.01
N SER A 424 -35.80 2.63 43.59
CA SER A 424 -36.58 1.38 43.62
C SER A 424 -37.94 1.60 44.23
#